data_AF-A0A7C3R600-F1
#
_entry.id   AF-A0A7C3R600-F1
#
_cell.length_a   1.000
_cell.length_b   1.000
_cell.length_c   1.000
_cell.angle_alpha   90.00
_cell.angle_beta   90.00
_cell.angle_gamma   90.00
#
_symmetry.space_group_name_H-M   'P 1'
#
loop_
_entity.id
_entity.type
_entity.pdbx_description
1 polymer ?
#
loop_
_entity_poly.entity_id
_entity_poly.type
_entity_poly.pdbx_seq_one_letter_code
_entity_poly.pdbx_strand_id
1 'polypeptide(L)'
;MSSVSPAGLSITWLDEELRKEKALVASLRDQVEKQQVLLTDQAQRILALEDRLAKLQGQLLRIPDVEEALRHTRDELVLMVSELRQEQQKREAEFLRNRNAERERDVRAIQAIETQLKRFDSLDERLETRQVEERRLNEALLRLEQGLADLAKRLPQRDETSRQLADRIEHSMVRIGKAEEALTSVQKAQQDHLSRLLALEVASSKLEQQIGELQTVRQQLIEQQEQLLESQRRADRDRAQTMADWGRKLEEYAHQMEVWAEQLRFFADQHEKMRRVSREVQELAHQVSQQQDQLRQTQRIANEQLRNEFKEWRSENDRRWIQELERLQKEQNAQDVRDDVQDTQLARLEQLRKDDLARMIALEERLSAWREEFLVELRRIKEAQLQVIKAQGKSLQDLLTELQGLVEEGA
;
A
#
# COMPACT_ATOMS: atom_id res chain seq x y z
N MET A 1 118.27 -279.33 -9.23
CA MET A 1 117.68 -280.48 -8.52
C MET A 1 116.52 -279.94 -7.71
N SER A 2 115.29 -280.42 -7.71
CA SER A 2 114.54 -281.49 -8.37
C SER A 2 113.11 -281.20 -7.84
N SER A 3 111.96 -281.29 -8.50
CA SER A 3 111.48 -282.01 -9.68
C SER A 3 109.96 -281.72 -9.78
N VAL A 4 109.32 -282.00 -10.93
CA VAL A 4 107.87 -282.27 -11.15
C VAL A 4 106.91 -281.11 -11.55
N SER A 5 106.47 -281.17 -12.83
CA SER A 5 105.13 -280.91 -13.47
C SER A 5 104.29 -279.61 -13.32
N PRO A 6 103.40 -279.30 -14.31
CA PRO A 6 103.04 -277.92 -14.73
C PRO A 6 101.56 -277.49 -14.50
N ALA A 7 101.24 -276.20 -14.74
CA ALA A 7 99.91 -275.58 -15.04
C ALA A 7 99.11 -274.75 -13.98
N GLY A 8 99.72 -273.80 -13.24
CA GLY A 8 98.95 -272.94 -12.28
C GLY A 8 99.10 -271.41 -12.41
N LEU A 9 99.92 -270.90 -13.35
CA LEU A 9 100.34 -269.50 -13.46
C LEU A 9 99.33 -268.53 -14.15
N SER A 10 98.06 -268.90 -14.36
CA SER A 10 97.11 -268.14 -15.21
C SER A 10 95.97 -267.39 -14.51
N ILE A 11 95.84 -267.42 -13.17
CA ILE A 11 94.62 -266.90 -12.49
C ILE A 11 94.84 -265.59 -11.71
N THR A 12 96.03 -265.33 -11.16
CA THR A 12 96.28 -264.12 -10.33
C THR A 12 96.43 -262.83 -11.13
N TRP A 13 96.80 -262.91 -12.41
CA TRP A 13 96.90 -261.74 -13.29
C TRP A 13 95.53 -261.23 -13.76
N LEU A 14 94.53 -262.11 -13.84
CA LEU A 14 93.15 -261.74 -14.21
C LEU A 14 92.43 -260.96 -13.11
N ASP A 15 92.72 -261.25 -11.83
CA ASP A 15 92.08 -260.56 -10.69
C ASP A 15 92.58 -259.13 -10.47
N GLU A 16 93.87 -258.86 -10.73
CA GLU A 16 94.46 -257.52 -10.61
C GLU A 16 93.95 -256.58 -11.72
N GLU A 17 93.75 -257.12 -12.93
CA GLU A 17 93.26 -256.35 -14.08
C GLU A 17 91.76 -256.01 -13.94
N LEU A 18 90.97 -256.90 -13.34
CA LEU A 18 89.56 -256.64 -12.98
C LEU A 18 89.41 -255.49 -11.96
N ARG A 19 90.38 -255.33 -11.06
CA ARG A 19 90.39 -254.26 -10.05
C ARG A 19 90.69 -252.89 -10.67
N LYS A 20 91.58 -252.83 -11.66
CA LYS A 20 91.86 -251.60 -12.42
C LYS A 20 90.67 -251.18 -13.28
N GLU A 21 90.02 -252.13 -13.96
CA GLU A 21 88.81 -251.84 -14.75
C GLU A 21 87.67 -251.27 -13.89
N LYS A 22 87.40 -251.86 -12.71
CA LYS A 22 86.38 -251.33 -11.79
C LYS A 22 86.71 -249.93 -11.27
N ALA A 23 87.98 -249.64 -10.99
CA ALA A 23 88.42 -248.31 -10.59
C ALA A 23 88.26 -247.29 -11.74
N LEU A 24 88.54 -247.70 -12.98
CA LEU A 24 88.36 -246.88 -14.17
C LEU A 24 86.87 -246.61 -14.46
N VAL A 25 86.01 -247.61 -14.29
CA VAL A 25 84.55 -247.47 -14.44
C VAL A 25 83.97 -246.54 -13.38
N ALA A 26 84.46 -246.59 -12.14
CA ALA A 26 84.05 -245.68 -11.09
C ALA A 26 84.48 -244.23 -11.35
N SER A 27 85.71 -244.01 -11.87
CA SER A 27 86.19 -242.66 -12.19
C SER A 27 85.44 -242.06 -13.38
N LEU A 28 85.09 -242.86 -14.38
CA LEU A 28 84.27 -242.44 -15.50
C LEU A 28 82.84 -242.09 -15.07
N ARG A 29 82.25 -242.84 -14.14
CA ARG A 29 80.94 -242.48 -13.55
C ARG A 29 80.96 -241.15 -12.82
N ASP A 30 81.98 -240.92 -11.98
CA ASP A 30 82.15 -239.66 -11.26
C ASP A 30 82.38 -238.47 -12.23
N GLN A 31 83.09 -238.69 -13.35
CA GLN A 31 83.20 -237.71 -14.42
C GLN A 31 81.87 -237.42 -15.12
N VAL A 32 81.07 -238.46 -15.39
CA VAL A 32 79.74 -238.30 -16.01
C VAL A 32 78.79 -237.53 -15.09
N GLU A 33 78.76 -237.84 -13.79
CA GLU A 33 77.93 -237.08 -12.82
C GLU A 33 78.36 -235.62 -12.73
N LYS A 34 79.66 -235.33 -12.67
CA LYS A 34 80.19 -233.95 -12.68
C LYS A 34 79.81 -233.20 -13.95
N GLN A 35 79.89 -233.86 -15.11
CA GLN A 35 79.46 -233.27 -16.38
C GLN A 35 77.95 -233.00 -16.41
N GLN A 36 77.14 -233.87 -15.81
CA GLN A 36 75.69 -233.72 -15.79
C GLN A 36 75.25 -232.54 -14.90
N VAL A 37 75.91 -232.35 -13.75
CA VAL A 37 75.70 -231.16 -12.89
C VAL A 37 76.08 -229.87 -13.64
N LEU A 38 77.24 -229.87 -14.33
CA LEU A 38 77.68 -228.72 -15.12
C LEU A 38 76.69 -228.38 -16.26
N LEU A 39 76.14 -229.40 -16.93
CA LEU A 39 75.14 -229.19 -17.97
C LEU A 39 73.85 -228.58 -17.42
N THR A 40 73.39 -229.04 -16.24
CA THR A 40 72.20 -228.45 -15.61
C THR A 40 72.41 -227.00 -15.20
N ASP A 41 73.59 -226.66 -14.66
CA ASP A 41 73.91 -225.27 -14.27
C ASP A 41 74.03 -224.36 -15.50
N GLN A 42 74.64 -224.86 -16.58
CA GLN A 42 74.70 -224.13 -17.86
C GLN A 42 73.30 -223.87 -18.44
N ALA A 43 72.40 -224.86 -18.42
CA ALA A 43 71.03 -224.69 -18.91
C ALA A 43 70.25 -223.62 -18.11
N GLN A 44 70.40 -223.61 -16.78
CA GLN A 44 69.80 -222.56 -15.93
C GLN A 44 70.35 -221.17 -16.27
N ARG A 45 71.65 -221.07 -16.55
CA ARG A 45 72.29 -219.79 -16.91
C ARG A 45 71.87 -219.30 -18.29
N ILE A 46 71.66 -220.20 -19.24
CA ILE A 46 71.11 -219.86 -20.57
C ILE A 46 69.70 -219.29 -20.42
N LEU A 47 68.81 -219.96 -19.68
CA LEU A 47 67.44 -219.47 -19.42
C LEU A 47 67.44 -218.08 -18.73
N ALA A 48 68.33 -217.86 -17.76
CA ALA A 48 68.45 -216.57 -17.09
C ALA A 48 68.93 -215.44 -18.03
N LEU A 49 69.78 -215.76 -19.02
CA LEU A 49 70.22 -214.80 -20.03
C LEU A 49 69.11 -214.51 -21.05
N GLU A 50 68.33 -215.51 -21.45
CA GLU A 50 67.17 -215.35 -22.33
C GLU A 50 66.10 -214.46 -21.70
N ASP A 51 65.79 -214.64 -20.41
CA ASP A 51 64.83 -213.80 -19.70
C ASP A 51 65.30 -212.33 -19.60
N ARG A 52 66.62 -212.10 -19.42
CA ARG A 52 67.19 -210.75 -19.47
C ARG A 52 67.13 -210.14 -20.87
N LEU A 53 67.40 -210.93 -21.90
CA LEU A 53 67.30 -210.49 -23.29
C LEU A 53 65.87 -210.09 -23.65
N ALA A 54 64.87 -210.88 -23.24
CA ALA A 54 63.45 -210.56 -23.42
C ALA A 54 63.06 -209.26 -22.71
N LYS A 55 63.54 -209.03 -21.48
CA LYS A 55 63.31 -207.78 -20.74
C LYS A 55 63.93 -206.57 -21.44
N LEU A 56 65.17 -206.68 -21.95
CA LEU A 56 65.82 -205.60 -22.68
C LEU A 56 65.13 -205.30 -24.01
N GLN A 57 64.68 -206.33 -24.74
CA GLN A 57 63.90 -206.15 -25.96
C GLN A 57 62.57 -205.42 -25.68
N GLY A 58 61.88 -205.76 -24.60
CA GLY A 58 60.67 -205.06 -24.17
C GLY A 58 60.91 -203.59 -23.79
N GLN A 59 62.07 -203.28 -23.20
CA GLN A 59 62.46 -201.89 -22.90
C GLN A 59 62.85 -201.10 -24.17
N LEU A 60 63.53 -201.73 -25.12
CA LEU A 60 63.88 -201.12 -26.40
C LEU A 60 62.65 -200.76 -27.24
N LEU A 61 61.60 -201.60 -27.21
CA LEU A 61 60.33 -201.33 -27.89
C LEU A 61 59.58 -200.11 -27.32
N ARG A 62 59.88 -199.66 -26.09
CA ARG A 62 59.24 -198.50 -25.42
C ARG A 62 59.89 -197.16 -25.72
N ILE A 63 61.09 -197.13 -26.32
CA ILE A 63 61.81 -195.88 -26.62
C ILE A 63 61.04 -194.97 -27.60
N PRO A 64 60.41 -195.47 -28.68
CA PRO A 64 59.64 -194.64 -29.61
C PRO A 64 58.47 -193.89 -28.94
N ASP A 65 57.75 -194.55 -28.04
CA ASP A 65 56.62 -193.94 -27.31
C ASP A 65 57.09 -192.76 -26.44
N VAL A 66 58.27 -192.88 -25.82
CA VAL A 66 58.87 -191.81 -25.01
C VAL A 66 59.33 -190.64 -25.89
N GLU A 67 59.90 -190.91 -27.06
CA GLU A 67 60.28 -189.87 -28.02
C GLU A 67 59.06 -189.12 -28.56
N GLU A 68 57.94 -189.81 -28.81
CA GLU A 68 56.70 -189.20 -29.26
C GLU A 68 56.08 -188.31 -28.17
N ALA A 69 56.04 -188.78 -26.92
CA ALA A 69 55.60 -187.96 -25.79
C ALA A 69 56.48 -186.72 -25.57
N LEU A 70 57.80 -186.84 -25.74
CA LEU A 70 58.74 -185.71 -25.68
C LEU A 70 58.53 -184.72 -26.83
N ARG A 71 58.22 -185.21 -28.04
CA ARG A 71 57.88 -184.32 -29.17
C ARG A 71 56.58 -183.57 -28.92
N HIS A 72 55.54 -184.25 -28.43
CA HIS A 72 54.27 -183.63 -28.10
C HIS A 72 54.43 -182.53 -27.04
N THR A 73 55.09 -182.84 -25.93
CA THR A 73 55.34 -181.86 -24.86
C THR A 73 56.20 -180.69 -25.34
N ARG A 74 57.19 -180.94 -26.20
CA ARG A 74 57.96 -179.86 -26.83
C ARG A 74 57.09 -178.97 -27.70
N ASP A 75 56.22 -179.54 -28.53
CA ASP A 75 55.37 -178.78 -29.43
C ASP A 75 54.29 -177.98 -28.65
N GLU A 76 53.75 -178.54 -27.57
CA GLU A 76 52.89 -177.84 -26.61
C GLU A 76 53.63 -176.68 -25.92
N LEU A 77 54.87 -176.88 -25.47
CA LEU A 77 55.68 -175.83 -24.87
C LEU A 77 55.99 -174.72 -25.88
N VAL A 78 56.25 -175.05 -27.14
CA VAL A 78 56.45 -174.06 -28.20
C VAL A 78 55.17 -173.26 -28.43
N LEU A 79 54.00 -173.93 -28.45
CA LEU A 79 52.71 -173.26 -28.57
C LEU A 79 52.46 -172.32 -27.38
N MET A 80 52.61 -172.80 -26.14
CA MET A 80 52.46 -172.00 -24.92
C MET A 80 53.40 -170.80 -24.89
N VAL A 81 54.67 -170.97 -25.29
CA VAL A 81 55.63 -169.87 -25.39
C VAL A 81 55.20 -168.86 -26.46
N SER A 82 54.65 -169.33 -27.58
CA SER A 82 54.12 -168.46 -28.63
C SER A 82 52.88 -167.68 -28.17
N GLU A 83 51.97 -168.32 -27.44
CA GLU A 83 50.76 -167.71 -26.86
C GLU A 83 51.13 -166.67 -25.79
N LEU A 84 52.04 -167.01 -24.87
CA LEU A 84 52.57 -166.07 -23.88
C LEU A 84 53.22 -164.86 -24.53
N ARG A 85 53.99 -165.05 -25.62
CA ARG A 85 54.57 -163.92 -26.38
C ARG A 85 53.48 -163.05 -27.01
N GLN A 86 52.44 -163.65 -27.59
CA GLN A 86 51.32 -162.89 -28.15
C GLN A 86 50.54 -162.14 -27.08
N GLU A 87 50.28 -162.75 -25.91
CA GLU A 87 49.64 -162.09 -24.78
C GLU A 87 50.48 -160.92 -24.26
N GLN A 88 51.79 -161.10 -24.11
CA GLN A 88 52.69 -160.02 -23.70
C GLN A 88 52.64 -158.86 -24.69
N GLN A 89 52.74 -159.13 -26.00
CA GLN A 89 52.62 -158.09 -27.03
C GLN A 89 51.26 -157.38 -27.01
N LYS A 90 50.15 -158.10 -26.78
CA LYS A 90 48.82 -157.51 -26.62
C LYS A 90 48.75 -156.60 -25.39
N ARG A 91 49.22 -157.07 -24.24
CA ARG A 91 49.24 -156.29 -22.99
C ARG A 91 50.11 -155.05 -23.11
N GLU A 92 51.27 -155.14 -23.75
CA GLU A 92 52.13 -153.99 -24.04
C GLU A 92 51.44 -152.99 -24.97
N ALA A 93 50.80 -153.46 -26.05
CA ALA A 93 50.06 -152.59 -26.96
C ALA A 93 48.86 -151.91 -26.29
N GLU A 94 48.10 -152.65 -25.47
CA GLU A 94 46.99 -152.12 -24.68
C GLU A 94 47.46 -151.13 -23.62
N PHE A 95 48.56 -151.42 -22.92
CA PHE A 95 49.18 -150.50 -21.97
C PHE A 95 49.58 -149.18 -22.63
N LEU A 96 50.24 -149.24 -23.80
CA LEU A 96 50.62 -148.05 -24.55
C LEU A 96 49.40 -147.27 -25.06
N ARG A 97 48.36 -147.96 -25.54
CA ARG A 97 47.09 -147.33 -25.96
C ARG A 97 46.39 -146.64 -24.80
N ASN A 98 46.27 -147.31 -23.65
CA ASN A 98 45.65 -146.75 -22.46
C ASN A 98 46.43 -145.52 -21.96
N ARG A 99 47.76 -145.62 -21.89
CA ARG A 99 48.61 -144.51 -21.49
C ARG A 99 48.56 -143.32 -22.45
N ASN A 100 48.44 -143.57 -23.76
CA ASN A 100 48.21 -142.50 -24.73
C ASN A 100 46.82 -141.88 -24.58
N ALA A 101 45.78 -142.68 -24.36
CA ALA A 101 44.43 -142.19 -24.13
C ALA A 101 44.32 -141.36 -22.83
N GLU A 102 45.02 -141.76 -21.77
CA GLU A 102 45.14 -140.98 -20.53
C GLU A 102 45.84 -139.65 -20.79
N ARG A 103 47.00 -139.66 -21.46
CA ARG A 103 47.71 -138.43 -21.83
C ARG A 103 46.85 -137.49 -22.68
N GLU A 104 46.09 -138.02 -23.64
CA GLU A 104 45.17 -137.21 -24.43
C GLU A 104 44.05 -136.61 -23.58
N ARG A 105 43.50 -137.35 -22.62
CA ARG A 105 42.49 -136.83 -21.68
C ARG A 105 43.08 -135.74 -20.80
N ASP A 106 44.28 -135.93 -20.27
CA ASP A 106 44.98 -134.95 -19.45
C ASP A 106 45.28 -133.68 -20.25
N VAL A 107 45.78 -133.81 -21.48
CA VAL A 107 46.03 -132.66 -22.36
C VAL A 107 44.74 -131.90 -22.67
N ARG A 108 43.62 -132.58 -22.91
CA ARG A 108 42.31 -131.92 -23.10
C ARG A 108 41.83 -131.22 -21.83
N ALA A 109 42.03 -131.82 -20.66
CA ALA A 109 41.69 -131.21 -19.38
C ALA A 109 42.54 -129.94 -19.12
N ILE A 110 43.85 -130.01 -19.38
CA ILE A 110 44.75 -128.85 -19.28
C ILE A 110 44.32 -127.74 -20.24
N GLN A 111 44.04 -128.06 -21.51
CA GLN A 111 43.55 -127.08 -22.48
C GLN A 111 42.21 -126.46 -22.04
N ALA A 112 41.29 -127.24 -21.47
CA ALA A 112 40.05 -126.72 -20.93
C ALA A 112 40.31 -125.74 -19.77
N ILE A 113 41.22 -126.08 -18.84
CA ILE A 113 41.63 -125.20 -17.75
C ILE A 113 42.29 -123.93 -18.28
N GLU A 114 43.19 -124.01 -19.26
CA GLU A 114 43.81 -122.84 -19.90
C GLU A 114 42.77 -121.93 -20.56
N THR A 115 41.76 -122.48 -21.23
CA THR A 115 40.68 -121.67 -21.80
C THR A 115 39.82 -121.00 -20.73
N GLN A 116 39.62 -121.64 -19.57
CA GLN A 116 38.94 -121.03 -18.43
C GLN A 116 39.81 -119.94 -17.78
N LEU A 117 41.11 -120.15 -17.65
CA LEU A 117 42.07 -119.16 -17.15
C LEU A 117 42.10 -117.91 -18.03
N LYS A 118 42.10 -118.06 -19.37
CA LYS A 118 42.00 -116.93 -20.30
C LYS A 118 40.72 -116.10 -20.16
N ARG A 119 39.65 -116.65 -19.57
CA ARG A 119 38.45 -115.85 -19.26
C ARG A 119 38.70 -114.90 -18.08
N PHE A 120 39.59 -115.25 -17.15
CA PHE A 120 39.98 -114.35 -16.06
C PHE A 120 40.73 -113.12 -16.59
N ASP A 121 41.56 -113.25 -17.62
CA ASP A 121 42.22 -112.10 -18.26
C ASP A 121 41.17 -111.06 -18.73
N SER A 122 40.08 -111.53 -19.34
CA SER A 122 38.98 -110.64 -19.76
C SER A 122 38.21 -110.01 -18.60
N LEU A 123 38.21 -110.64 -17.42
CA LEU A 123 37.63 -110.05 -16.21
C LEU A 123 38.56 -109.01 -15.60
N ASP A 124 39.87 -109.22 -15.63
CA ASP A 124 40.87 -108.25 -15.18
C ASP A 124 40.80 -106.96 -16.00
N GLU A 125 40.69 -107.05 -17.33
CA GLU A 125 40.47 -105.88 -18.19
C GLU A 125 39.17 -105.12 -17.83
N ARG A 126 38.09 -105.85 -17.53
CA ARG A 126 36.82 -105.25 -17.07
C ARG A 126 36.94 -104.61 -15.68
N LEU A 127 37.79 -105.15 -14.83
CA LEU A 127 38.03 -104.64 -13.48
C LEU A 127 38.87 -103.37 -13.54
N GLU A 128 39.90 -103.32 -14.39
CA GLU A 128 40.67 -102.11 -14.64
C GLU A 128 39.80 -100.98 -15.23
N THR A 129 39.01 -101.27 -16.26
CA THR A 129 38.08 -100.27 -16.84
C THR A 129 37.09 -99.76 -15.80
N ARG A 130 36.55 -100.63 -14.95
CA ARG A 130 35.67 -100.23 -13.85
C ARG A 130 36.40 -99.37 -12.81
N GLN A 131 37.64 -99.69 -12.44
CA GLN A 131 38.42 -98.86 -11.52
C GLN A 131 38.68 -97.47 -12.08
N VAL A 132 38.96 -97.35 -13.38
CA VAL A 132 39.12 -96.06 -14.05
C VAL A 132 37.82 -95.25 -14.01
N GLU A 133 36.68 -95.87 -14.30
CA GLU A 133 35.38 -95.20 -14.20
C GLU A 133 35.03 -94.83 -12.75
N GLU A 134 35.34 -95.66 -11.76
CA GLU A 134 35.16 -95.32 -10.34
C GLU A 134 36.01 -94.11 -9.93
N ARG A 135 37.27 -94.02 -10.40
CA ARG A 135 38.11 -92.82 -10.19
C ARG A 135 37.49 -91.58 -10.84
N ARG A 136 37.01 -91.71 -12.07
CA ARG A 136 36.35 -90.62 -12.81
C ARG A 136 35.07 -90.15 -12.12
N LEU A 137 34.25 -91.07 -11.63
CA LEU A 137 33.04 -90.76 -10.87
C LEU A 137 33.37 -90.06 -9.56
N ASN A 138 34.39 -90.51 -8.84
CA ASN A 138 34.87 -89.85 -7.62
C ASN A 138 35.38 -88.43 -7.90
N GLU A 139 36.12 -88.20 -8.98
CA GLU A 139 36.53 -86.86 -9.39
C GLU A 139 35.33 -85.96 -9.73
N ALA A 140 34.34 -86.49 -10.45
CA ALA A 140 33.12 -85.75 -10.78
C ALA A 140 32.33 -85.40 -9.51
N LEU A 141 32.23 -86.34 -8.56
CA LEU A 141 31.57 -86.14 -7.29
C LEU A 141 32.28 -85.07 -6.45
N LEU A 142 33.62 -85.10 -6.40
CA LEU A 142 34.41 -84.07 -5.73
C LEU A 142 34.21 -82.68 -6.36
N ARG A 143 34.14 -82.58 -7.69
CA ARG A 143 33.83 -81.31 -8.39
C ARG A 143 32.43 -80.80 -8.06
N LEU A 144 31.44 -81.70 -7.95
CA LEU A 144 30.09 -81.34 -7.54
C LEU A 144 30.05 -80.86 -6.08
N GLU A 145 30.75 -81.53 -5.17
CA GLU A 145 30.85 -81.10 -3.77
C GLU A 145 31.50 -79.73 -3.64
N GLN A 146 32.58 -79.47 -4.39
CA GLN A 146 33.21 -78.15 -4.45
C GLN A 146 32.25 -77.09 -5.01
N GLY A 147 31.54 -77.39 -6.10
CA GLY A 147 30.54 -76.50 -6.67
C GLY A 147 29.38 -76.19 -5.71
N LEU A 148 28.91 -77.19 -4.96
CA LEU A 148 27.90 -77.03 -3.92
C LEU A 148 28.41 -76.19 -2.76
N ALA A 149 29.65 -76.39 -2.32
CA ALA A 149 30.26 -75.59 -1.26
C ALA A 149 30.43 -74.11 -1.68
N ASP A 150 30.81 -73.86 -2.94
CA ASP A 150 30.91 -72.51 -3.48
C ASP A 150 29.54 -71.83 -3.60
N LEU A 151 28.52 -72.56 -4.06
CA LEU A 151 27.14 -72.06 -4.09
C LEU A 151 26.63 -71.76 -2.68
N ALA A 152 26.89 -72.64 -1.72
CA ALA A 152 26.52 -72.45 -0.32
C ALA A 152 27.18 -71.21 0.30
N LYS A 153 28.39 -70.83 -0.14
CA LYS A 153 29.05 -69.58 0.27
C LYS A 153 28.51 -68.35 -0.45
N ARG A 154 28.14 -68.46 -1.73
CA ARG A 154 27.63 -67.34 -2.53
C ARG A 154 26.20 -66.95 -2.19
N LEU A 155 25.35 -67.90 -1.81
CA LEU A 155 23.97 -67.65 -1.41
C LEU A 155 23.83 -66.62 -0.28
N PRO A 156 24.50 -66.76 0.89
CA PRO A 156 24.38 -65.79 1.97
C PRO A 156 24.98 -64.42 1.59
N GLN A 157 26.03 -64.38 0.75
CA GLN A 157 26.55 -63.11 0.22
C GLN A 157 25.51 -62.40 -0.65
N ARG A 158 24.79 -63.16 -1.50
CA ARG A 158 23.71 -62.62 -2.31
C ARG A 158 22.55 -62.15 -1.45
N ASP A 159 22.16 -62.89 -0.42
CA ASP A 159 21.11 -62.48 0.51
C ASP A 159 21.49 -61.21 1.27
N GLU A 160 22.75 -61.10 1.71
CA GLU A 160 23.28 -59.90 2.35
C GLU A 160 23.28 -58.70 1.39
N THR A 161 23.74 -58.85 0.15
CA THR A 161 23.65 -57.76 -0.84
C THR A 161 22.20 -57.39 -1.15
N SER A 162 21.27 -58.35 -1.17
CA SER A 162 19.85 -58.10 -1.36
C SER A 162 19.25 -57.32 -0.19
N ARG A 163 19.64 -57.64 1.06
CA ARG A 163 19.25 -56.87 2.25
C ARG A 163 19.79 -55.45 2.21
N GLN A 164 21.07 -55.28 1.91
CA GLN A 164 21.67 -53.95 1.77
C GLN A 164 21.02 -53.10 0.67
N LEU A 165 20.61 -53.74 -0.44
CA LEU A 165 19.84 -53.06 -1.49
C LEU A 165 18.44 -52.67 -0.99
N ALA A 166 17.75 -53.55 -0.26
CA ALA A 166 16.44 -53.24 0.34
C ALA A 166 16.54 -52.07 1.33
N ASP A 167 17.53 -52.06 2.22
CA ASP A 167 17.77 -50.98 3.18
C ASP A 167 18.07 -49.65 2.46
N ARG A 168 18.89 -49.70 1.40
CA ARG A 168 19.17 -48.51 0.56
C ARG A 168 17.91 -48.00 -0.14
N ILE A 169 17.06 -48.89 -0.63
CA ILE A 169 15.79 -48.53 -1.25
C ILE A 169 14.88 -47.86 -0.21
N GLU A 170 14.73 -48.43 0.98
CA GLU A 170 13.94 -47.85 2.06
C GLU A 170 14.45 -46.45 2.45
N HIS A 171 15.76 -46.31 2.65
CA HIS A 171 16.39 -45.02 2.92
C HIS A 171 16.15 -44.00 1.79
N SER A 172 16.23 -44.42 0.53
CA SER A 172 15.97 -43.55 -0.61
C SER A 172 14.49 -43.14 -0.68
N MET A 173 13.56 -44.05 -0.38
CA MET A 173 12.13 -43.78 -0.32
C MET A 173 11.80 -42.76 0.77
N VAL A 174 12.41 -42.86 1.95
CA VAL A 174 12.27 -41.85 3.01
C VAL A 174 12.82 -40.49 2.58
N ARG A 175 13.97 -40.46 1.90
CA ARG A 175 14.55 -39.21 1.38
C ARG A 175 13.68 -38.57 0.31
N ILE A 176 13.09 -39.38 -0.58
CA ILE A 176 12.14 -38.93 -1.59
C ILE A 176 10.90 -38.34 -0.92
N GLY A 177 10.32 -39.03 0.07
CA GLY A 177 9.17 -38.50 0.82
C GLY A 177 9.45 -37.15 1.49
N LYS A 178 10.61 -36.99 2.14
CA LYS A 178 11.02 -35.69 2.70
C LYS A 178 11.20 -34.60 1.63
N ALA A 179 11.72 -34.97 0.46
CA ALA A 179 11.86 -34.03 -0.65
C ALA A 179 10.50 -33.63 -1.25
N GLU A 180 9.54 -34.56 -1.32
CA GLU A 180 8.16 -34.28 -1.73
C GLU A 180 7.45 -33.35 -0.73
N GLU A 181 7.59 -33.59 0.58
CA GLU A 181 7.08 -32.69 1.61
C GLU A 181 7.70 -31.28 1.49
N ALA A 182 9.02 -31.19 1.29
CA ALA A 182 9.69 -29.92 1.04
C ALA A 182 9.18 -29.24 -0.23
N LEU A 183 8.97 -29.98 -1.32
CA LEU A 183 8.42 -29.45 -2.57
C LEU A 183 7.01 -28.89 -2.38
N THR A 184 6.14 -29.60 -1.66
CA THR A 184 4.78 -29.11 -1.39
C THR A 184 4.78 -27.86 -0.50
N SER A 185 5.70 -27.75 0.46
CA SER A 185 5.82 -26.54 1.30
C SER A 185 6.31 -25.34 0.49
N VAL A 186 7.28 -25.53 -0.42
CA VAL A 186 7.74 -24.50 -1.35
C VAL A 186 6.62 -24.07 -2.30
N GLN A 187 5.83 -25.00 -2.84
CA GLN A 187 4.68 -24.68 -3.70
C GLN A 187 3.63 -23.83 -2.96
N LYS A 188 3.33 -24.14 -1.69
CA LYS A 188 2.44 -23.31 -0.87
C LYS A 188 2.99 -21.91 -0.66
N ALA A 189 4.27 -21.80 -0.28
CA ALA A 189 4.92 -20.50 -0.13
C ALA A 189 4.92 -19.69 -1.44
N GLN A 190 5.13 -20.36 -2.59
CA GLN A 190 5.03 -19.72 -3.91
C GLN A 190 3.63 -19.20 -4.20
N GLN A 191 2.57 -19.97 -3.91
CA GLN A 191 1.19 -19.52 -4.07
C GLN A 191 0.89 -18.32 -3.17
N ASP A 192 1.36 -18.33 -1.93
CA ASP A 192 1.24 -17.19 -1.00
C ASP A 192 1.95 -15.95 -1.56
N HIS A 193 3.18 -16.09 -2.09
CA HIS A 193 3.90 -14.99 -2.70
C HIS A 193 3.20 -14.42 -3.95
N LEU A 194 2.65 -15.29 -4.81
CA LEU A 194 1.85 -14.87 -5.96
C LEU A 194 0.61 -14.08 -5.53
N SER A 195 -0.08 -14.54 -4.49
CA SER A 195 -1.25 -13.82 -3.94
C SER A 195 -0.87 -12.43 -3.39
N ARG A 196 0.28 -12.30 -2.73
CA ARG A 196 0.80 -11.02 -2.24
C ARG A 196 1.22 -10.09 -3.39
N LEU A 197 1.84 -10.63 -4.44
CA LEU A 197 2.21 -9.87 -5.63
C LEU A 197 0.95 -9.29 -6.31
N LEU A 198 -0.09 -10.08 -6.49
CA LEU A 198 -1.37 -9.60 -7.02
C LEU A 198 -1.97 -8.49 -6.15
N ALA A 199 -1.91 -8.61 -4.82
CA ALA A 199 -2.37 -7.56 -3.92
C ALA A 199 -1.55 -6.27 -4.05
N LEU A 200 -0.22 -6.39 -4.23
CA LEU A 200 0.66 -5.25 -4.47
C LEU A 200 0.41 -4.59 -5.83
N GLU A 201 0.14 -5.35 -6.88
CA GLU A 201 -0.23 -4.82 -8.20
C GLU A 201 -1.54 -4.02 -8.13
N VAL A 202 -2.54 -4.53 -7.43
CA VAL A 202 -3.80 -3.80 -7.19
C VAL A 202 -3.56 -2.52 -6.38
N ALA A 203 -2.71 -2.57 -5.35
CA ALA A 203 -2.36 -1.38 -4.58
C ALA A 203 -1.59 -0.34 -5.43
N SER A 204 -0.68 -0.79 -6.29
CA SER A 204 0.06 0.06 -7.23
C SER A 204 -0.89 0.75 -8.20
N SER A 205 -1.81 0.01 -8.81
CA SER A 205 -2.82 0.57 -9.72
C SER A 205 -3.70 1.63 -9.03
N LYS A 206 -4.09 1.41 -7.76
CA LYS A 206 -4.81 2.41 -6.96
C LYS A 206 -3.98 3.67 -6.70
N LEU A 207 -2.69 3.53 -6.38
CA LEU A 207 -1.79 4.67 -6.18
C LEU A 207 -1.61 5.46 -7.48
N GLU A 208 -1.47 4.79 -8.63
CA GLU A 208 -1.41 5.44 -9.94
C GLU A 208 -2.69 6.24 -10.24
N GLN A 209 -3.86 5.67 -9.94
CA GLN A 209 -5.13 6.38 -10.06
C GLN A 209 -5.17 7.62 -9.14
N GLN A 210 -4.80 7.49 -7.87
CA GLN A 210 -4.76 8.61 -6.93
C GLN A 210 -3.78 9.71 -7.37
N ILE A 211 -2.62 9.34 -7.94
CA ILE A 211 -1.67 10.30 -8.51
C ILE A 211 -2.30 11.03 -9.71
N GLY A 212 -3.02 10.32 -10.58
CA GLY A 212 -3.76 10.94 -11.69
C GLY A 212 -4.84 11.93 -11.22
N GLU A 213 -5.57 11.59 -10.17
CA GLU A 213 -6.56 12.48 -9.54
C GLU A 213 -5.89 13.73 -8.95
N LEU A 214 -4.77 13.57 -8.22
CA LEU A 214 -4.01 14.71 -7.69
C LEU A 214 -3.42 15.61 -8.78
N GLN A 215 -2.95 15.03 -9.88
CA GLN A 215 -2.50 15.79 -11.05
C GLN A 215 -3.64 16.62 -11.65
N THR A 216 -4.84 16.04 -11.74
CA THR A 216 -6.05 16.73 -12.22
C THR A 216 -6.43 17.89 -11.29
N VAL A 217 -6.45 17.66 -9.98
CA VAL A 217 -6.71 18.71 -8.98
C VAL A 217 -5.67 19.83 -9.06
N ARG A 218 -4.39 19.47 -9.23
CA ARG A 218 -3.32 20.46 -9.43
C ARG A 218 -3.55 21.31 -10.68
N GLN A 219 -3.94 20.70 -11.79
CA GLN A 219 -4.26 21.40 -13.04
C GLN A 219 -5.42 22.41 -12.81
N GLN A 220 -6.51 21.95 -12.17
CA GLN A 220 -7.66 22.81 -11.83
C GLN A 220 -7.27 23.96 -10.90
N LEU A 221 -6.40 23.72 -9.92
CA LEU A 221 -5.93 24.78 -9.01
C LEU A 221 -5.10 25.83 -9.74
N ILE A 222 -4.25 25.42 -10.69
CA ILE A 222 -3.47 26.36 -11.53
C ILE A 222 -4.42 27.20 -12.37
N GLU A 223 -5.40 26.58 -13.04
CA GLU A 223 -6.41 27.30 -13.83
C GLU A 223 -7.21 28.29 -12.97
N GLN A 224 -7.64 27.89 -11.77
CA GLN A 224 -8.33 28.78 -10.83
C GLN A 224 -7.43 29.93 -10.37
N GLN A 225 -6.14 29.68 -10.11
CA GLN A 225 -5.18 30.73 -9.77
C GLN A 225 -4.97 31.72 -10.92
N GLU A 226 -4.86 31.24 -12.15
CA GLU A 226 -4.75 32.10 -13.34
C GLU A 226 -6.00 32.96 -13.53
N GLN A 227 -7.19 32.37 -13.40
CA GLN A 227 -8.46 33.08 -13.46
C GLN A 227 -8.58 34.14 -12.35
N LEU A 228 -8.17 33.81 -11.11
CA LEU A 228 -8.15 34.76 -10.00
C LEU A 228 -7.21 35.93 -10.30
N LEU A 229 -5.98 35.65 -10.72
CA LEU A 229 -5.00 36.68 -11.08
C LEU A 229 -5.50 37.55 -12.23
N GLU A 230 -6.15 36.96 -13.23
CA GLU A 230 -6.74 37.72 -14.34
C GLU A 230 -7.91 38.59 -13.88
N SER A 231 -8.79 38.06 -13.01
CA SER A 231 -9.89 38.84 -12.42
C SER A 231 -9.38 40.01 -11.58
N GLN A 232 -8.32 39.80 -10.80
CA GLN A 232 -7.67 40.84 -10.01
C GLN A 232 -7.05 41.89 -10.94
N ARG A 233 -6.33 41.48 -11.99
CA ARG A 233 -5.78 42.40 -13.00
C ARG A 233 -6.87 43.22 -13.69
N ARG A 234 -8.04 42.65 -13.97
CA ARG A 234 -9.19 43.38 -14.53
C ARG A 234 -9.74 44.38 -13.51
N ALA A 235 -10.00 43.94 -12.28
CA ALA A 235 -10.48 44.81 -11.21
C ALA A 235 -9.53 45.97 -10.91
N ASP A 236 -8.21 45.75 -10.91
CA ASP A 236 -7.23 46.80 -10.70
C ASP A 236 -7.17 47.79 -11.87
N ARG A 237 -7.35 47.32 -13.12
CA ARG A 237 -7.52 48.22 -14.28
C ARG A 237 -8.79 49.04 -14.17
N ASP A 238 -9.92 48.44 -13.79
CA ASP A 238 -11.20 49.14 -13.61
C ASP A 238 -11.10 50.17 -12.48
N ARG A 239 -10.46 49.84 -11.36
CA ARG A 239 -10.16 50.79 -10.27
C ARG A 239 -9.27 51.93 -10.75
N ALA A 240 -8.21 51.64 -11.51
CA ALA A 240 -7.33 52.67 -12.03
C ALA A 240 -8.07 53.60 -13.01
N GLN A 241 -8.92 53.05 -13.88
CA GLN A 241 -9.76 53.84 -14.79
C GLN A 241 -10.76 54.72 -14.03
N THR A 242 -11.50 54.14 -13.08
CA THR A 242 -12.45 54.90 -12.27
C THR A 242 -11.76 56.00 -11.46
N MET A 243 -10.59 55.73 -10.85
CA MET A 243 -9.81 56.74 -10.15
C MET A 243 -9.28 57.83 -11.08
N ALA A 244 -8.86 57.49 -12.31
CA ALA A 244 -8.47 58.47 -13.30
C ALA A 244 -9.65 59.36 -13.72
N ASP A 245 -10.84 58.79 -13.91
CA ASP A 245 -12.05 59.56 -14.23
C ASP A 245 -12.51 60.44 -13.06
N TRP A 246 -12.40 59.96 -11.82
CA TRP A 246 -12.62 60.79 -10.62
C TRP A 246 -11.59 61.92 -10.52
N GLY A 247 -10.32 61.64 -10.81
CA GLY A 247 -9.26 62.65 -10.89
C GLY A 247 -9.63 63.76 -11.87
N ARG A 248 -10.02 63.40 -13.10
CA ARG A 248 -10.49 64.36 -14.12
C ARG A 248 -11.69 65.18 -13.65
N LYS A 249 -12.70 64.55 -13.05
CA LYS A 249 -13.88 65.25 -12.52
C LYS A 249 -13.50 66.22 -11.39
N LEU A 250 -12.59 65.82 -10.50
CA LEU A 250 -12.11 66.69 -9.43
C LEU A 250 -11.30 67.87 -9.97
N GLU A 251 -10.47 67.68 -10.98
CA GLU A 251 -9.79 68.76 -11.68
C GLU A 251 -10.78 69.72 -12.34
N GLU A 252 -11.83 69.20 -12.99
CA GLU A 252 -12.91 70.02 -13.56
C GLU A 252 -13.65 70.81 -12.47
N TYR A 253 -14.00 70.18 -11.34
CA TYR A 253 -14.61 70.88 -10.22
C TYR A 253 -13.68 71.91 -9.58
N ALA A 254 -12.38 71.60 -9.46
CA ALA A 254 -11.40 72.54 -8.95
C ALA A 254 -11.32 73.78 -9.86
N HIS A 255 -11.27 73.57 -11.18
CA HIS A 255 -11.28 74.66 -12.15
C HIS A 255 -12.59 75.47 -12.08
N GLN A 256 -13.74 74.81 -11.98
CA GLN A 256 -15.02 75.49 -11.76
C GLN A 256 -14.95 76.35 -10.49
N MET A 257 -14.47 75.80 -9.36
CA MET A 257 -14.33 76.52 -8.10
C MET A 257 -13.39 77.72 -8.20
N GLU A 258 -12.30 77.63 -8.96
CA GLU A 258 -11.42 78.78 -9.26
C GLU A 258 -12.18 79.87 -10.02
N VAL A 259 -12.95 79.50 -11.06
CA VAL A 259 -13.81 80.45 -11.79
C VAL A 259 -14.85 81.08 -10.87
N TRP A 260 -15.50 80.30 -9.99
CA TRP A 260 -16.44 80.82 -8.98
C TRP A 260 -15.74 81.76 -8.00
N ALA A 261 -14.52 81.44 -7.56
CA ALA A 261 -13.73 82.30 -6.68
C ALA A 261 -13.37 83.63 -7.37
N GLU A 262 -13.01 83.60 -8.64
CA GLU A 262 -12.79 84.81 -9.45
C GLU A 262 -14.07 85.64 -9.62
N GLN A 263 -15.20 84.99 -9.91
CA GLN A 263 -16.51 85.65 -9.97
C GLN A 263 -16.89 86.28 -8.64
N LEU A 264 -16.70 85.59 -7.51
CA LEU A 264 -16.95 86.13 -6.17
C LEU A 264 -16.03 87.30 -5.85
N ARG A 265 -14.75 87.25 -6.24
CA ARG A 265 -13.83 88.40 -6.13
C ARG A 265 -14.32 89.58 -6.97
N PHE A 266 -14.73 89.34 -8.20
CA PHE A 266 -15.32 90.37 -9.06
C PHE A 266 -16.57 90.98 -8.43
N PHE A 267 -17.51 90.17 -7.94
CA PHE A 267 -18.71 90.67 -7.25
C PHE A 267 -18.36 91.44 -5.98
N ALA A 268 -17.40 90.96 -5.18
CA ALA A 268 -16.93 91.67 -3.98
C ALA A 268 -16.35 93.05 -4.34
N ASP A 269 -15.51 93.13 -5.39
CA ASP A 269 -14.97 94.39 -5.91
C ASP A 269 -16.09 95.32 -6.41
N GLN A 270 -17.07 94.80 -7.15
CA GLN A 270 -18.24 95.58 -7.58
C GLN A 270 -19.07 96.08 -6.40
N HIS A 271 -19.27 95.25 -5.37
CA HIS A 271 -19.94 95.66 -4.15
C HIS A 271 -19.16 96.75 -3.41
N GLU A 272 -17.83 96.66 -3.34
CA GLU A 272 -17.01 97.71 -2.73
C GLU A 272 -17.06 99.01 -3.53
N LYS A 273 -16.98 98.95 -4.86
CA LYS A 273 -17.19 100.09 -5.75
C LYS A 273 -18.58 100.70 -5.54
N MET A 274 -19.63 99.89 -5.48
CA MET A 274 -20.99 100.37 -5.22
C MET A 274 -21.14 101.00 -3.83
N ARG A 275 -20.45 100.49 -2.81
CA ARG A 275 -20.36 101.16 -1.50
C ARG A 275 -19.58 102.48 -1.55
N ARG A 276 -18.53 102.59 -2.37
CA ARG A 276 -17.80 103.85 -2.56
C ARG A 276 -18.70 104.88 -3.25
N VAL A 277 -19.36 104.49 -4.34
CA VAL A 277 -20.36 105.35 -5.01
C VAL A 277 -21.49 105.72 -4.05
N SER A 278 -21.99 104.79 -3.24
CA SER A 278 -23.02 105.11 -2.24
C SER A 278 -22.51 106.09 -1.17
N ARG A 279 -21.23 106.00 -0.77
CA ARG A 279 -20.60 106.97 0.14
C ARG A 279 -20.45 108.33 -0.53
N GLU A 280 -19.99 108.38 -1.77
CA GLU A 280 -19.89 109.60 -2.57
C GLU A 280 -21.28 110.25 -2.77
N VAL A 281 -22.32 109.46 -3.02
CA VAL A 281 -23.71 109.95 -3.12
C VAL A 281 -24.20 110.47 -1.77
N GLN A 282 -23.86 109.82 -0.66
CA GLN A 282 -24.18 110.32 0.68
C GLN A 282 -23.43 111.61 1.01
N GLU A 283 -22.15 111.71 0.64
CA GLU A 283 -21.36 112.94 0.77
C GLU A 283 -21.93 114.06 -0.11
N LEU A 284 -22.31 113.76 -1.36
CA LEU A 284 -22.96 114.71 -2.26
C LEU A 284 -24.32 115.15 -1.72
N ALA A 285 -25.12 114.23 -1.17
CA ALA A 285 -26.36 114.56 -0.49
C ALA A 285 -26.12 115.45 0.74
N HIS A 286 -25.05 115.20 1.50
CA HIS A 286 -24.65 116.06 2.62
C HIS A 286 -24.19 117.44 2.14
N GLN A 287 -23.41 117.52 1.06
CA GLN A 287 -22.97 118.78 0.44
C GLN A 287 -24.17 119.57 -0.12
N VAL A 288 -25.13 118.91 -0.77
CA VAL A 288 -26.36 119.55 -1.25
C VAL A 288 -27.22 120.04 -0.09
N SER A 289 -27.32 119.27 1.00
CA SER A 289 -28.00 119.72 2.23
C SER A 289 -27.30 120.94 2.84
N GLN A 290 -25.97 120.92 2.92
CA GLN A 290 -25.18 122.07 3.41
C GLN A 290 -25.33 123.28 2.49
N GLN A 291 -25.33 123.10 1.16
CA GLN A 291 -25.59 124.16 0.20
C GLN A 291 -27.02 124.70 0.30
N GLN A 292 -28.02 123.84 0.54
CA GLN A 292 -29.39 124.27 0.83
C GLN A 292 -29.49 125.07 2.12
N ASP A 293 -28.77 124.66 3.17
CA ASP A 293 -28.74 125.38 4.44
C ASP A 293 -27.97 126.71 4.33
N GLN A 294 -26.88 126.75 3.55
CA GLN A 294 -26.19 128.00 3.19
C GLN A 294 -27.07 128.90 2.32
N LEU A 295 -27.84 128.35 1.39
CA LEU A 295 -28.85 129.10 0.62
C LEU A 295 -29.97 129.63 1.51
N ARG A 296 -30.45 128.85 2.49
CA ARG A 296 -31.42 129.30 3.49
C ARG A 296 -30.84 130.37 4.40
N GLN A 297 -29.58 130.28 4.80
CA GLN A 297 -28.90 131.28 5.61
C GLN A 297 -28.66 132.58 4.82
N THR A 298 -28.18 132.50 3.58
CA THR A 298 -28.04 133.68 2.71
C THR A 298 -29.39 134.32 2.38
N GLN A 299 -30.45 133.53 2.17
CA GLN A 299 -31.82 134.06 2.04
C GLN A 299 -32.34 134.68 3.34
N ARG A 300 -32.00 134.14 4.51
CA ARG A 300 -32.36 134.76 5.81
C ARG A 300 -31.63 136.08 6.01
N ILE A 301 -30.32 136.12 5.76
CA ILE A 301 -29.49 137.33 5.87
C ILE A 301 -29.96 138.40 4.87
N ALA A 302 -30.26 138.03 3.63
CA ALA A 302 -30.81 138.97 2.64
C ALA A 302 -32.20 139.49 3.05
N ASN A 303 -33.08 138.64 3.58
CA ASN A 303 -34.38 139.08 4.12
C ASN A 303 -34.25 139.95 5.39
N GLU A 304 -33.24 139.71 6.23
CA GLU A 304 -32.94 140.54 7.40
C GLU A 304 -32.31 141.88 7.01
N GLN A 305 -31.45 141.92 5.99
CA GLN A 305 -30.93 143.16 5.40
C GLN A 305 -32.07 143.99 4.79
N LEU A 306 -32.95 143.39 3.98
CA LEU A 306 -34.12 144.09 3.42
C LEU A 306 -35.06 144.59 4.51
N ARG A 307 -35.26 143.83 5.60
CA ARG A 307 -36.09 144.27 6.74
C ARG A 307 -35.44 145.41 7.54
N ASN A 308 -34.12 145.42 7.66
CA ASN A 308 -33.39 146.48 8.35
C ASN A 308 -33.35 147.76 7.51
N GLU A 309 -33.11 147.67 6.20
CA GLU A 309 -33.22 148.81 5.27
C GLU A 309 -34.64 149.41 5.28
N PHE A 310 -35.68 148.57 5.32
CA PHE A 310 -37.06 149.03 5.43
C PHE A 310 -37.37 149.72 6.76
N LYS A 311 -36.75 149.28 7.87
CA LYS A 311 -36.89 149.91 9.20
C LYS A 311 -36.13 151.23 9.25
N GLU A 312 -34.92 151.30 8.69
CA GLU A 312 -34.11 152.51 8.63
C GLU A 312 -34.79 153.58 7.76
N TRP A 313 -35.29 153.22 6.58
CA TRP A 313 -36.10 154.10 5.73
C TRP A 313 -37.34 154.64 6.46
N ARG A 314 -38.06 153.78 7.20
CA ARG A 314 -39.21 154.21 8.02
C ARG A 314 -38.78 155.20 9.11
N SER A 315 -37.68 154.92 9.81
CA SER A 315 -37.17 155.78 10.88
C SER A 315 -36.62 157.12 10.39
N GLU A 316 -36.04 157.18 9.19
CA GLU A 316 -35.62 158.42 8.56
C GLU A 316 -36.80 159.24 8.06
N ASN A 317 -37.84 158.58 7.54
CA ASN A 317 -39.06 159.26 7.12
C ASN A 317 -39.84 159.81 8.35
N ASP A 318 -39.95 159.04 9.42
CA ASP A 318 -40.55 159.49 10.68
C ASP A 318 -39.75 160.66 11.31
N ARG A 319 -38.41 160.65 11.22
CA ARG A 319 -37.57 161.79 11.64
C ARG A 319 -37.80 163.03 10.78
N ARG A 320 -38.01 162.90 9.46
CA ARG A 320 -38.35 164.02 8.57
C ARG A 320 -39.73 164.60 8.91
N TRP A 321 -40.71 163.75 9.17
CA TRP A 321 -42.05 164.17 9.58
C TRP A 321 -42.08 164.84 10.96
N ILE A 322 -41.28 164.34 11.92
CA ILE A 322 -41.13 164.97 13.25
C ILE A 322 -40.45 166.35 13.11
N GLN A 323 -39.46 166.50 12.24
CA GLN A 323 -38.81 167.81 11.99
C GLN A 323 -39.72 168.81 11.26
N GLU A 324 -40.60 168.38 10.36
CA GLU A 324 -41.61 169.25 9.75
C GLU A 324 -42.73 169.63 10.72
N LEU A 325 -43.20 168.71 11.57
CA LEU A 325 -44.15 168.99 12.65
C LEU A 325 -43.58 169.98 13.67
N GLU A 326 -42.32 169.80 14.10
CA GLU A 326 -41.66 170.73 15.03
C GLU A 326 -41.45 172.13 14.44
N ARG A 327 -41.24 172.24 13.12
CA ARG A 327 -41.15 173.53 12.43
C ARG A 327 -42.51 174.24 12.39
N LEU A 328 -43.56 173.53 11.98
CA LEU A 328 -44.93 174.07 11.94
C LEU A 328 -45.43 174.46 13.34
N GLN A 329 -45.06 173.70 14.37
CA GLN A 329 -45.47 173.95 15.75
C GLN A 329 -44.71 175.11 16.41
N LYS A 330 -43.46 175.39 15.98
CA LYS A 330 -42.73 176.61 16.38
C LYS A 330 -43.28 177.88 15.71
N GLU A 331 -43.78 177.77 14.48
CA GLU A 331 -44.45 178.87 13.78
C GLU A 331 -45.84 179.17 14.40
N GLN A 332 -46.60 178.15 14.81
CA GLN A 332 -47.86 178.30 15.56
C GLN A 332 -47.68 178.90 16.96
N ASN A 333 -46.76 178.37 17.77
CA ASN A 333 -46.53 178.87 19.13
C ASN A 333 -46.03 180.33 19.17
N ALA A 334 -45.34 180.80 18.13
CA ALA A 334 -44.92 182.19 18.02
C ALA A 334 -46.06 183.15 17.64
N GLN A 335 -47.14 182.62 17.07
CA GLN A 335 -48.36 183.34 16.70
C GLN A 335 -49.32 183.39 17.90
N ASP A 336 -49.48 182.28 18.62
CA ASP A 336 -50.28 182.19 19.85
C ASP A 336 -49.77 183.15 20.95
N VAL A 337 -48.45 183.32 21.09
CA VAL A 337 -47.86 184.30 22.05
C VAL A 337 -48.12 185.75 21.65
N ARG A 338 -48.33 186.05 20.36
CA ARG A 338 -48.69 187.40 19.89
C ARG A 338 -50.19 187.67 20.09
N ASP A 339 -51.01 186.64 19.92
CA ASP A 339 -52.46 186.72 20.06
C ASP A 339 -52.86 186.78 21.56
N ASP A 340 -52.18 186.06 22.46
CA ASP A 340 -52.37 186.16 23.93
C ASP A 340 -52.07 187.57 24.49
N VAL A 341 -51.08 188.28 23.91
CA VAL A 341 -50.75 189.66 24.31
C VAL A 341 -51.79 190.66 23.81
N GLN A 342 -52.48 190.37 22.70
CA GLN A 342 -53.56 191.21 22.18
C GLN A 342 -54.89 190.95 22.90
N ASP A 343 -55.19 189.69 23.23
CA ASP A 343 -56.41 189.30 23.95
C ASP A 343 -56.42 189.81 25.40
N THR A 344 -55.27 189.85 26.06
CA THR A 344 -55.13 190.46 27.39
C THR A 344 -55.30 191.98 27.38
N GLN A 345 -55.01 192.66 26.26
CA GLN A 345 -55.27 194.10 26.10
C GLN A 345 -56.73 194.40 25.76
N LEU A 346 -57.38 193.56 24.94
CA LEU A 346 -58.80 193.65 24.61
C LEU A 346 -59.69 193.37 25.84
N ALA A 347 -59.38 192.36 26.64
CA ALA A 347 -60.12 192.06 27.87
C ALA A 347 -60.08 193.23 28.88
N ARG A 348 -58.95 193.94 28.95
CA ARG A 348 -58.76 195.11 29.84
C ARG A 348 -59.59 196.32 29.38
N LEU A 349 -59.71 196.53 28.07
CA LEU A 349 -60.54 197.58 27.47
C LEU A 349 -62.04 197.27 27.58
N GLU A 350 -62.43 196.00 27.48
CA GLU A 350 -63.82 195.58 27.66
C GLU A 350 -64.29 195.69 29.12
N GLN A 351 -63.41 195.47 30.10
CA GLN A 351 -63.71 195.71 31.51
C GLN A 351 -63.92 197.19 31.82
N LEU A 352 -63.05 198.08 31.30
CA LEU A 352 -63.22 199.53 31.44
C LEU A 352 -64.54 200.02 30.81
N ARG A 353 -64.93 199.45 29.67
CA ARG A 353 -66.19 199.81 28.99
C ARG A 353 -67.43 199.33 29.76
N LYS A 354 -67.36 198.17 30.41
CA LYS A 354 -68.43 197.67 31.30
C LYS A 354 -68.58 198.55 32.54
N ASP A 355 -67.48 199.03 33.11
CA ASP A 355 -67.48 199.92 34.27
C ASP A 355 -68.05 201.31 33.94
N ASP A 356 -67.78 201.84 32.73
CA ASP A 356 -68.31 203.13 32.30
C ASP A 356 -69.80 203.08 31.93
N LEU A 357 -70.29 201.96 31.37
CA LEU A 357 -71.72 201.75 31.13
C LEU A 357 -72.51 201.62 32.44
N ALA A 358 -71.95 200.95 33.45
CA ALA A 358 -72.56 200.88 34.78
C ALA A 358 -72.67 202.26 35.45
N ARG A 359 -71.68 203.13 35.24
CA ARG A 359 -71.70 204.52 35.75
C ARG A 359 -72.74 205.40 35.05
N MET A 360 -72.97 205.20 33.75
CA MET A 360 -74.02 205.92 33.02
C MET A 360 -75.42 205.50 33.46
N ILE A 361 -75.68 204.20 33.65
CA ILE A 361 -76.97 203.69 34.13
C ILE A 361 -77.27 204.24 35.54
N ALA A 362 -76.28 204.26 36.43
CA ALA A 362 -76.43 204.82 37.77
C ALA A 362 -76.71 206.34 37.79
N LEU A 363 -76.24 207.09 36.78
CA LEU A 363 -76.54 208.52 36.64
C LEU A 363 -77.94 208.75 36.07
N GLU A 364 -78.41 207.88 35.18
CA GLU A 364 -79.73 207.94 34.58
C GLU A 364 -80.83 207.63 35.61
N GLU A 365 -80.59 206.65 36.49
CA GLU A 365 -81.46 206.36 37.64
C GLU A 365 -81.49 207.51 38.66
N ARG A 366 -80.38 208.25 38.82
CA ARG A 366 -80.33 209.41 39.71
C ARG A 366 -81.11 210.60 39.17
N LEU A 367 -81.10 210.79 37.85
CA LEU A 367 -81.86 211.85 37.18
C LEU A 367 -83.36 211.55 37.11
N SER A 368 -83.76 210.28 37.03
CA SER A 368 -85.18 209.88 37.09
C SER A 368 -85.75 210.04 38.51
N ALA A 369 -85.00 209.68 39.55
CA ALA A 369 -85.38 209.90 40.94
C ALA A 369 -85.60 211.39 41.26
N TRP A 370 -84.70 212.25 40.78
CA TRP A 370 -84.83 213.70 41.00
C TRP A 370 -86.02 214.32 40.24
N ARG A 371 -86.38 213.76 39.09
CA ARG A 371 -87.60 214.14 38.35
C ARG A 371 -88.87 213.71 39.06
N GLU A 372 -88.89 212.53 39.69
CA GLU A 372 -90.05 212.10 40.48
C GLU A 372 -90.25 212.94 41.74
N GLU A 373 -89.17 213.28 42.45
CA GLU A 373 -89.23 214.18 43.62
C GLU A 373 -89.79 215.56 43.25
N PHE A 374 -89.34 216.13 42.13
CA PHE A 374 -89.87 217.41 41.63
C PHE A 374 -91.37 217.36 41.28
N LEU A 375 -91.87 216.22 40.79
CA LEU A 375 -93.28 216.04 40.45
C LEU A 375 -94.17 215.76 41.67
N VAL A 376 -93.60 215.25 42.75
CA VAL A 376 -94.30 215.06 44.04
C VAL A 376 -94.43 216.39 44.79
N GLU A 377 -93.36 217.20 44.81
CA GLU A 377 -93.38 218.56 45.37
C GLU A 377 -94.38 219.48 44.65
N LEU A 378 -94.41 219.43 43.30
CA LEU A 378 -95.39 220.18 42.51
C LEU A 378 -96.84 219.75 42.77
N ARG A 379 -97.10 218.47 43.06
CA ARG A 379 -98.44 217.99 43.43
C ARG A 379 -98.85 218.45 44.82
N ARG A 380 -97.95 218.39 45.81
CA ARG A 380 -98.20 218.88 47.18
C ARG A 380 -98.57 220.35 47.22
N ILE A 381 -97.91 221.19 46.43
CA ILE A 381 -98.20 222.62 46.39
C ILE A 381 -99.56 222.89 45.71
N LYS A 382 -99.87 222.15 44.65
CA LYS A 382 -101.17 222.27 43.95
C LYS A 382 -102.34 221.84 44.84
N GLU A 383 -102.15 220.82 45.68
CA GLU A 383 -103.14 220.39 46.68
C GLU A 383 -103.31 221.41 47.82
N ALA A 384 -102.23 222.05 48.26
CA ALA A 384 -102.28 223.13 49.25
C ALA A 384 -103.05 224.36 48.73
N GLN A 385 -102.86 224.73 47.46
CA GLN A 385 -103.62 225.82 46.82
C GLN A 385 -105.11 225.50 46.66
N LEU A 386 -105.47 224.23 46.41
CA LEU A 386 -106.86 223.78 46.30
C LEU A 386 -107.59 223.77 47.66
N GLN A 387 -106.89 223.55 48.77
CA GLN A 387 -107.51 223.61 50.10
C GLN A 387 -107.79 225.04 50.57
N VAL A 388 -106.97 226.02 50.19
CA VAL A 388 -107.21 227.43 50.55
C VAL A 388 -108.37 228.04 49.76
N ILE A 389 -108.48 227.73 48.46
CA ILE A 389 -109.62 228.17 47.64
C ILE A 389 -110.94 227.56 48.16
N LYS A 390 -110.92 226.33 48.69
CA LYS A 390 -112.08 225.71 49.36
C LYS A 390 -112.44 226.38 50.69
N ALA A 391 -111.49 226.98 51.40
CA ALA A 391 -111.78 227.76 52.61
C ALA A 391 -112.38 229.13 52.28
N GLN A 392 -111.89 229.78 51.22
CA GLN A 392 -112.45 231.03 50.69
C GLN A 392 -113.87 230.85 50.12
N GLY A 393 -114.17 229.67 49.57
CA GLY A 393 -115.52 229.34 49.09
C GLY A 393 -116.54 229.13 50.21
N LYS A 394 -116.15 228.62 51.38
CA LYS A 394 -117.08 228.35 52.50
C LYS A 394 -117.46 229.60 53.29
N SER A 395 -116.54 230.53 53.53
CA SER A 395 -116.88 231.74 54.29
C SER A 395 -117.67 232.77 53.47
N LEU A 396 -117.46 232.80 52.15
CA LEU A 396 -118.34 233.53 51.23
C LEU A 396 -119.75 232.92 51.18
N GLN A 397 -119.91 231.64 51.56
CA GLN A 397 -121.21 230.98 51.65
C GLN A 397 -121.94 231.33 52.97
N ASP A 398 -121.22 231.61 54.06
CA ASP A 398 -121.82 232.08 55.33
C ASP A 398 -122.24 233.56 55.26
N LEU A 399 -121.49 234.37 54.50
CA LEU A 399 -121.89 235.74 54.12
C LEU A 399 -123.20 235.77 53.30
N LEU A 400 -123.56 234.68 52.61
CA LEU A 400 -124.78 234.63 51.80
C LEU A 400 -126.02 234.14 52.57
N THR A 401 -125.87 233.35 53.64
CA THR A 401 -127.00 232.91 54.47
C THR A 401 -127.43 233.93 55.52
N GLU A 402 -126.54 234.70 56.15
CA GLU A 402 -126.99 235.69 57.15
C GLU A 402 -127.45 237.02 56.53
N LEU A 403 -127.03 237.33 55.30
CA LEU A 403 -127.75 238.30 54.46
C LEU A 403 -129.19 237.85 54.11
N GLN A 404 -129.59 236.58 54.31
CA GLN A 404 -130.98 236.11 54.17
C GLN A 404 -131.82 236.18 55.46
N GLY A 405 -131.25 236.44 56.64
CA GLY A 405 -132.02 236.66 57.88
C GLY A 405 -132.63 238.07 57.99
N LEU A 406 -132.00 239.06 57.36
CA LEU A 406 -132.46 240.46 57.31
C LEU A 406 -133.68 240.70 56.39
N VAL A 407 -134.45 239.69 55.96
CA VAL A 407 -135.64 239.91 55.09
C VAL A 407 -136.99 239.46 55.67
N GLU A 408 -137.08 238.53 56.64
CA GLU A 408 -138.37 238.34 57.35
C GLU A 408 -138.62 239.37 58.44
N GLU A 409 -137.58 239.94 59.04
CA GLU A 409 -137.73 241.03 59.99
C GLU A 409 -137.17 242.30 59.37
N GLY A 410 -138.07 243.10 58.78
CA GLY A 410 -138.05 244.49 59.23
C GLY A 410 -138.68 244.45 60.62
N ALA A 411 -137.96 244.93 61.63
CA ALA A 411 -138.39 245.12 63.03
C ALA A 411 -137.68 244.22 64.05
#